data_AF-A0A7R9AK52-F1
#
_entry.id   AF-A0A7R9AK52-F1
#
_cell.length_a   1.000
_cell.length_b   1.000
_cell.length_c   1.000
_cell.angle_alpha   90.00
_cell.angle_beta   90.00
_cell.angle_gamma   90.00
#
_symmetry.space_group_name_H-M   'P 1'
#
loop_
_entity.id
_entity.type
_entity.pdbx_description
1 polymer ?
#
loop_
_entity_poly.entity_id
_entity_poly.type
_entity_poly.pdbx_seq_one_letter_code
_entity_poly.pdbx_strand_id
1 'polypeptide(L)' 'MIRRRTLRTRAIKMLVLDEADEMLNKGFKEQIYDVYRYLPPATQVVLVSATLPHEILEMTSKFMTDPIRILVKRLALY' A
#
# COMPACT_ATOMS: atom_id res chain seq x y z
N MET A 1 -17.36 -4.35 1.97
CA MET A 1 -17.57 -4.82 3.37
C MET A 1 -17.43 -3.68 4.37
N ILE A 2 -16.32 -2.93 4.34
CA ILE A 2 -16.06 -1.80 5.25
C ILE A 2 -17.16 -0.72 5.19
N ARG A 3 -17.46 -0.18 4.00
CA ARG A 3 -18.55 0.81 3.80
C ARG A 3 -19.93 0.32 4.29
N ARG A 4 -20.21 -0.98 4.12
CA ARG A 4 -21.44 -1.63 4.57
C ARG A 4 -21.43 -2.00 6.07
N ARG A 5 -20.37 -1.61 6.80
CA ARG A 5 -20.15 -1.89 8.23
C ARG A 5 -20.14 -3.38 8.61
N THR A 6 -19.93 -4.26 7.63
CA THR A 6 -19.82 -5.72 7.87
C THR A 6 -18.40 -6.13 8.29
N LEU A 7 -17.40 -5.28 8.03
CA LEU A 7 -16.03 -5.45 8.51
C LEU A 7 -15.66 -4.27 9.42
N ARG A 8 -15.32 -4.54 10.67
CA ARG A 8 -14.86 -3.54 11.64
C ARG A 8 -13.35 -3.38 11.53
N THR A 9 -12.88 -2.18 11.25
CA THR A 9 -11.46 -1.88 10.99
C THR A 9 -10.71 -1.35 12.22
N ARG A 10 -11.41 -1.05 13.33
CA ARG A 10 -10.83 -0.38 14.52
C ARG A 10 -9.63 -1.10 15.15
N ALA A 11 -9.55 -2.42 15.01
CA ALA A 11 -8.48 -3.24 15.58
C ALA A 11 -7.40 -3.62 14.55
N ILE A 12 -7.51 -3.15 13.30
CA ILE A 12 -6.50 -3.40 12.28
C ILE A 12 -5.25 -2.58 12.63
N LYS A 13 -4.11 -3.26 12.69
CA LYS A 13 -2.81 -2.67 13.00
C LYS A 13 -1.92 -2.51 11.77
N MET A 14 -2.23 -3.21 10.68
CA MET A 14 -1.38 -3.26 9.50
C MET A 14 -2.21 -3.33 8.21
N LEU A 15 -1.75 -2.62 7.18
CA LEU A 15 -2.19 -2.73 5.80
C LEU A 15 -0.99 -3.17 4.95
N VAL A 16 -1.12 -4.30 4.24
CA VAL A 16 -0.11 -4.78 3.30
C VAL A 16 -0.66 -4.66 1.89
N LEU A 17 0.04 -3.94 1.03
CA LEU A 17 -0.24 -3.79 -0.40
C LEU A 17 0.78 -4.64 -1.15
N ASP A 18 0.35 -5.79 -1.63
CA ASP A 18 1.18 -6.68 -2.44
C ASP A 18 0.94 -6.42 -3.94
N GLU A 19 1.99 -6.60 -4.75
CA GLU A 19 1.99 -6.26 -6.19
C GLU A 19 1.39 -4.86 -6.47
N ALA A 20 1.81 -3.86 -5.70
CA ALA A 20 1.16 -2.54 -5.71
C ALA A 20 1.21 -1.85 -7.08
N ASP A 21 2.25 -2.08 -7.87
CA ASP A 21 2.36 -1.66 -9.27
C ASP A 21 1.25 -2.25 -10.14
N GLU A 22 0.98 -3.56 -10.03
CA GLU A 22 -0.12 -4.21 -10.73
C GLU A 22 -1.49 -3.72 -10.27
N MET A 23 -1.65 -3.42 -8.98
CA MET A 23 -2.89 -2.84 -8.47
C MET A 23 -3.17 -1.46 -9.10
N LEU A 24 -2.13 -0.64 -9.26
CA LEU A 24 -2.24 0.67 -9.91
C LEU A 24 -2.54 0.54 -11.40
N ASN A 25 -1.86 -0.37 -12.10
CA ASN A 25 -2.13 -0.66 -13.52
C ASN A 25 -3.59 -1.08 -13.77
N LYS A 26 -4.21 -1.77 -12.81
CA LYS A 26 -5.62 -2.18 -12.87
C LYS A 26 -6.62 -1.10 -12.43
N GLY A 27 -6.13 0.09 -12.07
CA GLY A 27 -6.96 1.23 -11.70
C GLY A 27 -7.51 1.16 -10.26
N PHE A 28 -6.88 0.41 -9.35
CA PHE A 28 -7.35 0.29 -7.96
C PHE A 28 -6.97 1.44 -7.03
N LYS A 29 -6.39 2.53 -7.57
CA LYS A 29 -5.89 3.67 -6.79
C LYS A 29 -6.93 4.24 -5.82
N GLU A 30 -8.14 4.52 -6.29
CA GLU A 30 -9.22 5.08 -5.47
C GLU A 30 -9.70 4.10 -4.40
N GLN A 31 -9.74 2.81 -4.71
CA GLN A 31 -10.14 1.77 -3.78
C GLN A 31 -9.11 1.59 -2.66
N ILE A 32 -7.81 1.69 -2.96
CA ILE A 32 -6.74 1.66 -1.96
C ILE A 32 -6.88 2.88 -1.03
N TYR A 33 -7.08 4.07 -1.61
CA TYR A 33 -7.28 5.31 -0.85
C TYR A 33 -8.51 5.20 0.07
N ASP A 34 -9.61 4.67 -0.45
CA ASP A 34 -10.82 4.41 0.32
C ASP A 34 -10.55 3.47 1.50
N VAL A 35 -9.91 2.32 1.27
CA VAL A 35 -9.59 1.35 2.33
C VAL A 35 -8.76 2.04 3.41
N TYR A 36 -7.68 2.72 3.03
CA TYR A 36 -6.79 3.43 3.95
C TYR A 36 -7.54 4.41 4.85
N ARG A 37 -8.48 5.20 4.31
CA ARG A 37 -9.28 6.18 5.07
C ARG A 37 -10.17 5.56 6.15
N TYR A 38 -10.50 4.28 6.04
CA TYR A 38 -11.27 3.57 7.06
C TYR A 38 -10.40 2.90 8.13
N LEU A 39 -9.06 2.93 7.99
CA LEU A 39 -8.16 2.31 8.94
C LEU A 39 -7.80 3.30 10.07
N PRO A 40 -7.45 2.79 11.27
CA PRO A 40 -6.93 3.63 12.34
C PRO A 40 -5.69 4.43 11.91
N PRO A 41 -5.46 5.66 12.40
CA PRO A 41 -4.28 6.45 12.07
C PRO A 41 -2.94 5.78 12.42
N ALA A 42 -2.94 4.90 13.42
CA ALA A 42 -1.77 4.14 13.87
C ALA A 42 -1.50 2.87 13.02
N THR A 43 -2.18 2.70 11.89
CA THR A 43 -1.99 1.52 11.03
C THR A 43 -0.63 1.58 10.35
N GLN A 44 0.18 0.54 10.53
CA GLN A 44 1.41 0.37 9.79
C GLN A 44 1.10 0.00 8.34
N VAL A 45 1.65 0.74 7.38
CA VAL A 45 1.50 0.44 5.96
C VAL A 45 2.76 -0.21 5.43
N VAL A 46 2.61 -1.35 4.75
CA VAL A 46 3.66 -2.08 4.06
C VAL A 46 3.29 -2.14 2.59
N LEU A 47 4.21 -1.76 1.70
CA LEU A 47 4.03 -1.82 0.25
C LEU A 47 5.11 -2.70 -0.34
N VAL A 48 4.69 -3.70 -1.11
CA VAL A 48 5.54 -4.62 -1.86
C VAL A 48 5.22 -4.41 -3.35
N SER A 49 6.26 -4.22 -4.15
CA SER A 49 6.12 -3.91 -5.57
C SER A 49 7.36 -4.37 -6.32
N ALA A 50 7.19 -4.92 -7.52
CA ALA A 50 8.29 -5.34 -8.36
C ALA A 50 8.94 -4.14 -9.08
N THR A 51 8.13 -3.14 -9.40
CA THR A 51 8.55 -1.89 -10.03
C THR A 51 8.23 -0.68 -9.15
N LEU A 52 8.86 0.45 -9.42
CA LEU A 52 8.68 1.69 -8.67
C LEU A 52 8.37 2.88 -9.60
N PRO A 53 7.22 2.88 -10.29
CA PRO A 53 6.78 4.04 -11.06
C PRO A 53 6.49 5.22 -10.13
N HIS A 54 6.39 6.42 -10.71
CA HIS A 54 6.16 7.65 -9.96
C HIS A 54 4.91 7.58 -9.06
N GLU A 55 3.85 6.92 -9.54
CA GLU A 55 2.60 6.76 -8.79
C GLU A 55 2.77 5.94 -7.50
N ILE A 56 3.64 4.93 -7.50
CA ILE A 56 4.00 4.18 -6.28
C ILE A 56 4.75 5.07 -5.31
N LEU A 57 5.68 5.89 -5.81
CA LEU A 57 6.41 6.84 -4.97
C LEU A 57 5.46 7.86 -4.33
N GLU A 58 4.53 8.44 -5.09
CA GLU A 58 3.49 9.31 -4.54
C GLU A 58 2.63 8.60 -3.49
N MET A 59 2.28 7.33 -3.74
CA MET A 59 1.48 6.53 -2.83
C MET A 59 2.21 6.34 -1.48
N THR A 60 3.50 6.00 -1.51
CA THR A 60 4.31 5.86 -0.29
C THR A 60 4.36 7.15 0.51
N SER A 61 4.55 8.31 -0.14
CA SER A 61 4.59 9.62 0.52
C SER A 61 3.26 10.03 1.15
N LYS A 62 2.12 9.53 0.63
CA LYS A 62 0.77 9.85 1.13
C LYS A 62 0.31 8.93 2.26
N PHE A 63 0.69 7.65 2.23
CA PHE A 63 0.18 6.65 3.16
C PHE A 63 1.16 6.25 4.25
N MET A 64 2.44 6.56 4.11
CA MET A 64 3.49 6.17 5.05
C MET A 64 4.08 7.40 5.72
N THR A 65 4.49 7.23 6.98
CA THR A 65 5.29 8.21 7.72
C THR A 65 6.70 7.65 7.83
N ASP A 66 7.67 8.34 7.22
CA ASP A 66 9.10 7.97 7.22
C ASP A 66 9.36 6.47 6.91
N PRO A 67 9.00 5.98 5.70
CA PRO A 67 9.08 4.55 5.41
C PRO A 67 10.52 4.07 5.25
N ILE A 68 10.82 2.92 5.86
CA ILE A 68 12.05 2.18 5.55
C ILE A 68 11.95 1.64 4.12
N ARG A 69 12.91 2.04 3.27
CA ARG A 69 12.97 1.61 1.87
C ARG A 69 13.98 0.49 1.71
N ILE A 70 13.50 -0.69 1.34
CA ILE A 70 14.33 -1.85 1.03
C ILE A 70 14.26 -2.09 -0.47
N LEU A 71 15.39 -1.88 -1.17
CA LEU A 71 15.51 -2.12 -2.60
C LEU A 71 16.40 -3.32 -2.84
N VAL A 72 15.84 -4.38 -3.41
CA VAL A 72 16.61 -5.55 -3.84
C VAL A 72 17.06 -5.32 -5.26
N LYS A 73 18.37 -5.17 -5.48
CA LYS A 73 18.92 -5.22 -6.84
C LYS A 73 18.80 -6.64 -7.35
N ARG A 74 18.29 -6.81 -8.58
CA ARG A 74 18.42 -8.08 -9.29
C ARG A 74 19.92 -8.33 -9.48
N LEU A 75 20.48 -9.34 -8.82
CA LEU A 75 21.81 -9.83 -9.13
C LEU A 75 21.73 -10.34 -10.57
N ALA A 76 22.42 -9.64 -11.48
CA ALA A 76 22.69 -10.19 -12.80
C ALA A 76 23.63 -11.38 -12.55
N LEU A 77 23.06 -12.59 -12.61
CA LEU A 77 23.87 -13.79 -12.74
C LEU A 77 24.44 -13.75 -14.16
N TYR A 78 25.77 -13.63 -14.23
CA TYR A 78 26.57 -13.66 -15.45
C TYR A 78 26.33 -14.93 -16.26
#